data_AF-C7P7P7-F1
#
_entry.id   AF-C7P7P7-F1
#
_cell.length_a   1.000
_cell.length_b   1.000
_cell.length_c   1.000
_cell.angle_alpha   90.00
_cell.angle_beta   90.00
_cell.angle_gamma   90.00
#
_symmetry.space_group_name_H-M   'P 1'
#
loop_
_entity.id
_entity.type
_entity.pdbx_description
1 polymer ?
#
loop_
_entity_poly.entity_id
_entity_poly.type
_entity_poly.pdbx_seq_one_letter_code
_entity_poly.pdbx_strand_id
1 'polypeptide(L)' 'MSQRKEIELLMYDVLPYMANMEFIRELLESVDSLEELEKKAKELLEKETNITKKTDLKILLEKIEERKS' A
#
# COMPACT_ATOMS: atom_id res chain seq x y z
N MET A 1 -8.80 11.76 11.99
CA MET A 1 -8.98 10.39 12.51
C MET A 1 -7.62 9.91 13.03
N SER A 2 -7.53 8.75 13.70
CA SER A 2 -6.19 8.17 13.97
C SER A 2 -5.58 7.72 12.64
N GLN A 3 -4.31 8.02 12.39
CA GLN A 3 -3.60 7.62 11.15
C GLN A 3 -3.69 6.09 10.93
N ARG A 4 -3.68 5.30 12.01
CA ARG A 4 -3.88 3.85 11.92
C ARG A 4 -5.24 3.45 11.36
N LYS A 5 -6.30 4.19 11.71
CA LYS A 5 -7.65 3.95 11.19
C LYS A 5 -7.75 4.24 9.70
N GLU A 6 -6.98 5.22 9.21
CA GLU A 6 -6.92 5.53 7.78
C GLU A 6 -6.22 4.42 6.98
N ILE A 7 -5.17 3.82 7.54
CA ILE A 7 -4.50 2.64 6.98
C ILE A 7 -5.45 1.43 6.95
N GLU A 8 -6.22 1.20 8.01
CA GLU A 8 -7.21 0.11 8.04
C GLU A 8 -8.29 0.30 6.97
N LEU A 9 -8.81 1.51 6.79
CA LEU A 9 -9.75 1.81 5.72
C LEU A 9 -9.12 1.63 4.34
N LEU A 10 -7.86 2.05 4.16
CA LEU A 10 -7.13 1.82 2.91
C LEU A 10 -6.99 0.32 2.64
N MET A 11 -6.68 -0.49 3.65
CA MET A 11 -6.57 -1.95 3.51
C MET A 11 -7.82 -2.56 2.90
N TYR A 12 -9.01 -2.18 3.39
CA TYR A 12 -10.27 -2.68 2.83
C TYR A 12 -10.50 -2.28 1.38
N ASP A 13 -10.04 -1.10 1.00
CA ASP A 13 -10.21 -0.59 -0.37
C ASP A 13 -9.20 -1.23 -1.34
N VAL A 14 -7.97 -1.48 -0.91
CA VAL A 14 -6.90 -1.95 -1.82
C VAL A 14 -6.91 -3.45 -2.00
N LEU A 15 -7.17 -4.23 -0.93
CA LEU A 15 -7.04 -5.70 -0.95
C LEU A 15 -7.83 -6.40 -2.08
N PRO A 16 -9.06 -5.98 -2.45
CA PRO A 16 -9.80 -6.58 -3.58
C PRO A 16 -9.10 -6.47 -4.93
N TYR A 17 -8.15 -5.53 -5.08
CA TYR A 17 -7.40 -5.30 -6.32
C TYR A 17 -6.03 -6.00 -6.33
N MET A 18 -5.62 -6.62 -5.21
CA MET A 18 -4.27 -7.16 -5.06
C MET A 18 -4.20 -8.62 -5.45
N ALA A 19 -3.23 -8.96 -6.29
CA ALA A 19 -2.92 -10.35 -6.61
C ALA A 19 -2.17 -11.03 -5.44
N ASN A 20 -1.30 -10.30 -4.75
CA ASN A 20 -0.58 -10.76 -3.57
C ASN A 20 -1.07 -10.04 -2.30
N MET A 21 -2.24 -10.48 -1.79
CA MET A 21 -2.87 -9.91 -0.60
C MET A 21 -1.99 -9.99 0.66
N GLU A 22 -1.23 -11.07 0.83
CA GLU A 22 -0.36 -11.26 2.00
C GLU A 22 0.76 -10.22 2.01
N PHE A 23 1.44 -10.04 0.88
CA PHE A 23 2.48 -9.02 0.72
C PHE A 23 1.97 -7.59 1.03
N ILE A 24 0.78 -7.24 0.53
CA ILE A 24 0.21 -5.91 0.76
C ILE A 24 -0.28 -5.76 2.20
N ARG A 25 -0.85 -6.80 2.81
CA ARG A 25 -1.24 -6.79 4.22
C ARG A 25 -0.02 -6.57 5.11
N GLU A 26 1.06 -7.33 4.92
CA GLU A 26 2.30 -7.18 5.69
C GLU A 26 2.86 -5.76 5.56
N LEU A 27 2.83 -5.21 4.34
CA LEU A 27 3.29 -3.84 4.11
C LEU A 27 2.45 -2.81 4.89
N LEU A 28 1.12 -2.92 4.84
CA LEU A 28 0.19 -2.04 5.56
C LEU A 28 0.28 -2.19 7.08
N GLU A 29 0.50 -3.40 7.58
CA GLU A 29 0.66 -3.66 9.01
C GLU A 29 1.99 -3.10 9.55
N SER A 30 3.01 -3.00 8.69
CA SER A 30 4.37 -2.60 9.05
C SER A 30 4.63 -1.10 9.17
N VAL A 31 3.59 -0.27 9.11
CA VAL A 31 3.68 1.20 9.11
C VAL A 31 2.60 1.83 9.97
N ASP A 32 2.86 3.03 10.48
CA ASP A 32 1.94 3.74 11.38
C ASP A 32 1.25 4.95 10.72
N SER A 33 1.70 5.35 9.53
CA SER A 33 1.16 6.48 8.77
C SER A 33 1.07 6.22 7.26
N LEU A 34 0.18 6.94 6.56
CA LEU A 34 0.10 6.89 5.09
C LEU A 34 1.37 7.42 4.41
N GLU A 35 2.04 8.41 5.00
CA GLU A 35 3.31 8.94 4.51
C GLU A 35 4.44 7.90 4.58
N GLU A 36 4.51 7.15 5.68
CA GLU A 36 5.46 6.04 5.83
C GLU A 36 5.15 4.91 4.85
N LEU A 37 3.87 4.56 4.70
CA LEU A 37 3.40 3.57 3.73
C LEU A 37 3.83 3.92 2.31
N GLU A 38 3.57 5.16 1.89
CA GLU A 38 3.91 5.66 0.56
C GLU A 38 5.42 5.61 0.30
N LYS A 39 6.23 6.10 1.25
CA LYS A 39 7.68 6.07 1.15
C LYS A 39 8.18 4.63 0.99
N LYS A 40 7.71 3.72 1.84
CA LYS A 40 8.11 2.30 1.83
C LYS A 40 7.68 1.60 0.55
N ALA A 41 6.46 1.87 0.07
CA ALA A 41 5.96 1.33 -1.19
C ALA A 41 6.78 1.81 -2.40
N LYS A 42 7.18 3.09 -2.44
CA LYS A 42 8.07 3.64 -3.47
C LYS A 42 9.45 2.96 -3.45
N GLU A 43 10.08 2.85 -2.28
CA GLU A 43 11.38 2.19 -2.11
C GLU A 43 11.33 0.70 -2.51
N LEU A 44 10.25 0.00 -2.19
CA LEU A 44 10.04 -1.39 -2.62
C LEU A 44 9.85 -1.49 -4.13
N LEU A 45 9.09 -0.58 -4.73
CA LEU A 45 8.79 -0.60 -6.17
C LEU A 45 10.05 -0.45 -7.03
N GLU A 46 11.02 0.35 -6.58
CA GLU A 46 12.31 0.52 -7.25
C GLU A 46 13.13 -0.77 -7.28
N LYS A 47 13.07 -1.57 -6.20
CA LYS A 47 13.90 -2.76 -6.00
C LYS A 47 13.22 -4.07 -6.41
N GLU A 48 11.90 -4.09 -6.45
CA GLU A 48 11.13 -5.30 -6.72
C GLU A 48 11.33 -5.78 -8.16
N THR A 49 11.53 -7.08 -8.36
CA THR A 49 11.71 -7.70 -9.68
C THR A 49 10.51 -8.56 -10.07
N ASN A 50 9.69 -8.96 -9.11
CA ASN A 50 8.45 -9.69 -9.35
C ASN A 50 7.38 -8.75 -9.94
N ILE A 51 6.92 -9.06 -11.15
CA ILE A 51 5.94 -8.25 -11.90
C ILE A 51 4.62 -8.12 -11.13
N THR A 52 4.14 -9.19 -10.49
CA THR A 52 2.89 -9.18 -9.70
C THR A 52 2.99 -8.20 -8.54
N LYS A 53 4.06 -8.31 -7.73
CA LYS A 53 4.30 -7.40 -6.60
C LYS A 53 4.50 -5.94 -7.06
N LYS A 54 5.18 -5.72 -8.18
CA LYS A 54 5.31 -4.37 -8.77
C LYS A 54 3.96 -3.77 -9.14
N THR A 55 3.06 -4.56 -9.73
CA THR A 55 1.71 -4.10 -10.08
C THR A 55 0.91 -3.79 -8.81
N ASP A 56 0.93 -4.68 -7.82
CA ASP A 56 0.24 -4.46 -6.55
C ASP A 56 0.74 -3.18 -5.84
N LEU A 57 2.06 -2.93 -5.83
CA LEU A 57 2.64 -1.69 -5.30
C LEU A 57 2.18 -0.43 -6.05
N LYS A 58 2.04 -0.50 -7.38
CA LYS A 58 1.55 0.63 -8.18
C LYS A 58 0.09 0.95 -7.86
N ILE A 59 -0.76 -0.08 -7.77
CA ILE A 59 -2.17 0.08 -7.39
C ILE A 59 -2.27 0.68 -5.99
N LEU A 60 -1.46 0.20 -5.04
CA LEU A 60 -1.43 0.74 -3.68
C LEU A 60 -1.07 2.24 -3.68
N LEU A 61 -0.04 2.64 -4.43
CA LEU A 61 0.37 4.04 -4.54
C LEU A 61 -0.71 4.93 -5.17
N GLU A 62 -1.40 4.44 -6.21
CA GLU A 62 -2.52 5.14 -6.84
C GLU A 62 -3.66 5.39 -5.83
N LYS A 63 -4.02 4.37 -5.04
CA LYS A 63 -5.05 4.48 -4.00
C LYS A 63 -4.67 5.39 -2.82
N ILE A 64 -3.38 5.47 -2.49
CA ILE A 64 -2.89 6.45 -1.51
C ILE A 64 -3.08 7.87 -2.05
N GLU A 65 -2.78 8.09 -3.33
CA GLU A 65 -2.86 9.42 -3.95
C GLU A 65 -4.30 9.90 -4.15
N GLU A 66 -5.22 9.00 -4.51
CA GLU A 66 -6.67 9.26 -4.55
C GLU A 66 -7.22 9.79 -3.21
N ARG A 67 -6.62 9.38 -2.08
CA ARG A 67 -7.07 9.78 -0.72
C ARG A 67 -6.51 11.12 -0.25
N LYS A 68 -5.48 11.64 -0.92
CA LYS A 68 -4.91 12.96 -0.62
C LYS A 68 -5.60 14.09 -1.40
N SER A 69 -6.34 13.74 -2.45
CA SER A 69 -7.09 14.67 -3.30
C SER A 69 -8.48 14.96 -2.74
#